data_AF-A0A913YY46-F1
#
_entry.id   AF-A0A913YY46-F1
#
_cell.length_a   1.000
_cell.length_b   1.000
_cell.length_c   1.000
_cell.angle_alpha   90.00
_cell.angle_beta   90.00
_cell.angle_gamma   90.00
#
_symmetry.space_group_name_H-M   'P 1'
#
loop_
_entity.id
_entity.type
_entity.pdbx_description
1 polymer ?
#
loop_
_entity_poly.entity_id
_entity_poly.type
_entity_poly.pdbx_seq_one_letter_code
_entity_poly.pdbx_strand_id
1 'polypeptide(L)'
;MSVDNEDLVASMGQAKSSQNNEDLGSAGELSLMGPQPQYGLLQNHSDDSLSGQPETTSSVNAVSGDPSRSLGPVPEEDPDFEHRVPIPEEEDYSFSFRKLWAFTGPGFLMSIAYLDPGNIESDLQSGFHANFQLLWILMLATLMGLLLQRLSARLGVVTGMHLAEVCFREYPKVPRILLWLMVEIAIIGSDMQEVIGTAIAFNLLSNGKIPLYGGVLITITDTFVFLFLDKYGLRKLEAFFALLITIMAISFGYEYITVAPDQKAVLAGLFIPRCQGCDSQASLQAVGIIGAIIMPHNIYLHSALVKSREIHREKKEAVKEANMYFFIEACIALLIAFIINLFVVSVFAQGLYNHTNAEIHDMCVEQGSIYTEYFPNNTDLIKQMDIFKGGVYLGCEFGAVALYIWAIGILASGQSSTMTGTYAGQFVMEGFLNLKWPRWKRIMLTRSIAILPTIFIAAFKGVHDLTGMNDLLNVVMSLQLPFALIPILTFTSADALMSDFKNGIIAKIFCFLLAIAVIGINMFFVVTYIPSLPQHWAMYVFVAILLCAYIIFILYLFWYCLITLGFTFLRNIPMPCCSLNAQSYNLEGLAEDTDRDTAEDKDGDTEDKPNTAERDTSMDDGHQ
;
A
#
# COMPACT_ATOMS: atom_id res chain seq x y z
N MET A 1 -24.89 -48.69 -9.75
CA MET A 1 -24.30 -49.86 -10.43
C MET A 1 -22.80 -49.73 -10.21
N SER A 2 -22.28 -50.56 -9.32
CA SER A 2 -20.89 -50.63 -8.88
C SER A 2 -20.03 -51.29 -9.94
N VAL A 3 -18.88 -50.69 -10.29
CA VAL A 3 -17.73 -51.43 -10.84
C VAL A 3 -16.45 -50.88 -10.21
N ASP A 4 -15.61 -51.85 -9.87
CA ASP A 4 -14.51 -51.90 -8.93
C ASP A 4 -13.25 -51.07 -9.25
N ASN A 5 -12.60 -50.69 -8.14
CA ASN A 5 -11.19 -50.33 -8.01
C ASN A 5 -10.33 -51.61 -8.08
N GLU A 6 -9.41 -51.69 -9.03
CA GLU A 6 -8.15 -52.44 -8.93
C GLU A 6 -7.37 -52.17 -10.22
N ASP A 7 -6.46 -51.19 -10.21
CA ASP A 7 -5.29 -51.10 -11.11
C ASP A 7 -4.59 -49.73 -10.95
N LEU A 8 -3.82 -49.54 -9.88
CA LEU A 8 -2.73 -48.55 -9.82
C LEU A 8 -1.87 -48.73 -8.55
N VAL A 9 -1.49 -49.97 -8.24
CA VAL A 9 -0.44 -50.30 -7.26
C VAL A 9 0.53 -51.27 -7.93
N ALA A 10 1.24 -50.80 -8.95
CA ALA A 10 2.30 -51.56 -9.62
C ALA A 10 3.26 -50.67 -10.42
N SER A 11 3.93 -49.69 -9.80
CA SER A 11 5.15 -49.09 -10.37
C SER A 11 5.93 -48.18 -9.40
N MET A 12 6.21 -48.64 -8.18
CA MET A 12 7.22 -47.97 -7.32
C MET A 12 7.98 -49.02 -6.53
N GLY A 13 8.97 -49.62 -7.18
CA GLY A 13 9.80 -50.64 -6.55
C GLY A 13 10.94 -51.08 -7.44
N GLN A 14 11.87 -50.18 -7.76
CA GLN A 14 13.26 -50.54 -8.11
C GLN A 14 14.13 -49.30 -8.28
N ALA A 15 15.22 -49.26 -7.50
CA ALA A 15 16.54 -48.68 -7.79
C ALA A 15 17.11 -47.90 -6.58
N LYS A 16 17.64 -48.65 -5.60
CA LYS A 16 18.68 -48.19 -4.69
C LYS A 16 19.75 -49.27 -4.57
N SER A 17 21.00 -48.83 -4.57
CA SER A 17 22.26 -49.57 -4.36
C SER A 17 22.90 -50.26 -5.58
N SER A 18 24.02 -49.69 -6.00
CA SER A 18 25.24 -50.46 -6.25
C SER A 18 26.42 -49.61 -5.82
N GLN A 19 27.04 -50.08 -4.76
CA GLN A 19 28.27 -49.59 -4.16
C GLN A 19 29.27 -50.73 -4.42
N ASN A 20 30.45 -50.43 -4.94
CA ASN A 20 31.64 -51.24 -4.69
C ASN A 20 32.92 -50.40 -4.86
N ASN A 21 33.74 -50.50 -3.82
CA ASN A 21 35.09 -49.97 -3.66
C ASN A 21 36.08 -50.67 -4.58
N GLU A 22 37.18 -49.98 -4.87
CA GLU A 22 38.53 -50.56 -4.78
C GLU A 22 39.56 -49.46 -4.46
N ASP A 23 40.67 -49.90 -3.88
CA ASP A 23 41.42 -49.29 -2.77
C ASP A 23 42.85 -48.83 -3.15
N LEU A 24 43.40 -47.96 -2.29
CA LEU A 24 44.82 -47.74 -1.92
C LEU A 24 45.85 -47.11 -2.89
N GLY A 25 46.62 -46.12 -2.38
CA GLY A 25 48.02 -45.93 -2.80
C GLY A 25 48.79 -44.61 -2.60
N SER A 26 48.89 -44.09 -1.36
CA SER A 26 50.07 -43.42 -0.72
C SER A 26 50.93 -42.28 -1.35
N ALA A 27 51.21 -41.30 -0.46
CA ALA A 27 52.46 -40.55 -0.22
C ALA A 27 52.68 -39.13 -0.79
N GLY A 28 52.98 -38.17 0.12
CA GLY A 28 53.79 -36.98 -0.17
C GLY A 28 53.44 -35.70 0.62
N GLU A 29 54.08 -35.50 1.78
CA GLU A 29 54.06 -34.29 2.63
C GLU A 29 54.51 -32.98 1.95
N LEU A 30 53.98 -31.83 2.39
CA LEU A 30 54.81 -30.74 2.92
C LEU A 30 54.00 -29.73 3.77
N SER A 31 54.48 -29.49 4.99
CA SER A 31 53.97 -28.55 6.00
C SER A 31 54.55 -27.14 5.83
N LEU A 32 53.86 -26.12 6.38
CA LEU A 32 54.40 -25.00 7.22
C LEU A 32 53.29 -23.92 7.39
N MET A 33 52.66 -23.86 8.58
CA MET A 33 52.88 -22.90 9.68
C MET A 33 52.11 -21.57 9.56
N GLY A 34 51.29 -21.26 10.58
CA GLY A 34 50.48 -20.03 10.75
C GLY A 34 51.30 -18.78 11.12
N PRO A 35 50.81 -17.80 11.94
CA PRO A 35 49.59 -17.78 12.78
C PRO A 35 48.74 -16.48 12.68
N GLN A 36 47.62 -16.45 13.42
CA GLN A 36 46.86 -15.24 13.80
C GLN A 36 47.67 -14.23 14.66
N PRO A 37 47.16 -13.02 14.92
CA PRO A 37 46.65 -12.76 16.28
C PRO A 37 45.46 -11.79 16.45
N GLN A 38 45.01 -11.76 17.71
CA GLN A 38 43.95 -11.03 18.44
C GLN A 38 44.27 -9.57 18.85
N TYR A 39 43.19 -8.82 19.13
CA TYR A 39 42.92 -7.75 20.14
C TYR A 39 43.88 -6.54 20.36
N GLY A 40 43.28 -5.36 20.56
CA GLY A 40 43.92 -4.23 21.26
C GLY A 40 43.10 -2.92 21.36
N LEU A 41 42.59 -2.62 22.56
CA LEU A 41 42.14 -1.31 23.06
C LEU A 41 43.32 -0.31 23.19
N LEU A 42 43.02 1.00 23.20
CA LEU A 42 43.63 2.15 23.95
C LEU A 42 43.43 3.45 23.13
N GLN A 43 42.68 4.47 23.58
CA GLN A 43 42.89 5.46 24.65
C GLN A 43 43.77 6.67 24.23
N ASN A 44 43.19 7.86 24.47
CA ASN A 44 43.65 9.26 24.29
C ASN A 44 45.15 9.57 24.16
N HIS A 45 45.47 10.55 23.31
CA HIS A 45 46.40 11.63 23.68
C HIS A 45 46.16 12.94 22.92
N SER A 46 46.49 14.00 23.64
CA SER A 46 46.29 15.44 23.49
C SER A 46 47.35 16.19 22.64
N ASP A 47 46.97 17.41 22.26
CA ASP A 47 47.73 18.68 22.19
C ASP A 47 48.39 19.19 20.88
N ASP A 48 48.01 20.46 20.62
CA ASP A 48 48.71 21.64 20.06
C ASP A 48 49.08 21.76 18.57
N SER A 49 48.45 22.72 17.86
CA SER A 49 49.01 24.10 17.66
C SER A 49 48.25 25.00 16.65
N LEU A 50 47.65 26.07 17.18
CA LEU A 50 47.63 27.49 16.75
C LEU A 50 47.52 27.93 15.26
N SER A 51 46.45 28.68 14.90
CA SER A 51 46.52 30.10 14.46
C SER A 51 45.20 30.67 13.87
N GLY A 52 44.81 31.88 14.31
CA GLY A 52 44.15 32.90 13.45
C GLY A 52 42.64 33.18 13.59
N GLN A 53 42.28 34.11 14.48
CA GLN A 53 40.99 34.85 14.62
C GLN A 53 40.67 35.78 13.39
N PRO A 54 39.49 36.46 13.27
CA PRO A 54 38.64 36.99 14.35
C PRO A 54 37.11 36.82 14.26
N GLU A 55 36.53 36.98 15.44
CA GLU A 55 35.12 37.08 15.80
C GLU A 55 34.48 38.38 15.31
N THR A 56 33.17 38.31 15.03
CA THR A 56 32.25 39.44 15.24
C THR A 56 31.10 38.96 16.14
N THR A 57 31.10 39.53 17.34
CA THR A 57 30.09 39.43 18.40
C THR A 57 28.83 40.24 18.07
N SER A 58 27.65 39.70 18.37
CA SER A 58 26.54 40.48 18.91
C SER A 58 25.69 39.63 19.85
N SER A 59 25.71 40.03 21.11
CA SER A 59 25.13 39.51 22.34
C SER A 59 23.60 39.59 22.41
N VAL A 60 22.95 38.56 22.99
CA VAL A 60 21.69 38.71 23.75
C VAL A 60 21.73 37.79 24.98
N ASN A 61 21.21 38.32 26.09
CA ASN A 61 21.42 37.96 27.48
C ASN A 61 20.91 36.57 27.90
N ALA A 62 21.67 35.93 28.80
CA ALA A 62 21.22 34.78 29.58
C ALA A 62 20.35 35.24 30.75
N VAL A 63 19.11 34.75 30.81
CA VAL A 63 18.28 34.72 32.02
C VAL A 63 18.26 33.28 32.51
N SER A 64 18.79 33.08 33.71
CA SER A 64 18.78 31.84 34.47
C SER A 64 17.37 31.51 34.97
N GLY A 65 16.87 30.32 34.63
CA GLY A 65 15.60 29.75 35.09
C GLY A 65 15.71 28.24 35.36
N ASP A 66 14.99 27.81 36.40
CA ASP A 66 14.89 26.53 37.14
C ASP A 66 15.23 25.18 36.43
N PRO A 67 15.90 24.22 37.11
CA PRO A 67 16.18 22.89 36.56
C PRO A 67 15.07 21.90 36.91
N SER A 68 13.89 22.00 36.28
CA SER A 68 12.91 20.91 36.33
C SER A 68 11.82 21.01 35.24
N ARG A 69 12.16 20.56 34.02
CA ARG A 69 11.23 19.93 33.05
C ARG A 69 11.98 19.63 31.76
N SER A 70 12.51 18.42 31.63
CA SER A 70 12.92 17.90 30.32
C SER A 70 11.66 17.67 29.50
N LEU A 71 11.33 18.59 28.59
CA LEU A 71 10.50 18.27 27.43
C LEU A 71 11.10 17.00 26.79
N GLY A 72 10.27 15.99 26.58
CA GLY A 72 10.67 14.79 25.84
C GLY A 72 11.25 15.17 24.48
N PRO A 73 12.11 14.33 23.89
CA PRO A 73 12.77 14.66 22.64
C PRO A 73 11.73 14.98 21.57
N VAL A 74 11.90 16.15 20.93
CA VAL A 74 11.33 16.46 19.61
C VAL A 74 11.54 15.23 18.73
N PRO A 75 10.55 14.76 17.95
CA PRO A 75 10.73 13.60 17.09
C PRO A 75 12.00 13.83 16.24
N GLU A 76 12.96 12.90 16.35
CA GLU A 76 14.15 12.89 15.50
C GLU A 76 13.72 13.12 14.04
N GLU A 77 14.42 14.00 13.34
CA GLU A 77 14.21 14.28 11.92
C GLU A 77 14.14 12.96 11.14
N ASP A 78 13.01 12.76 10.47
CA ASP A 78 12.75 11.57 9.66
C ASP A 78 13.80 11.48 8.54
N PRO A 79 14.76 10.53 8.60
CA PRO A 79 15.89 10.47 7.67
C PRO A 79 15.44 10.13 6.24
N ASP A 80 14.16 9.77 6.03
CA ASP A 80 13.66 9.36 4.72
C ASP A 80 13.45 10.50 3.74
N PHE A 81 13.30 11.73 4.24
CA PHE A 81 13.15 12.94 3.43
C PHE A 81 14.18 14.00 3.83
N GLU A 82 15.47 13.70 3.64
CA GLU A 82 16.60 14.57 3.96
C GLU A 82 16.52 15.96 3.25
N HIS A 83 15.72 16.06 2.18
CA HIS A 83 15.33 17.33 1.57
C HIS A 83 13.82 17.33 1.26
N ARG A 84 13.01 17.81 2.20
CA ARG A 84 11.59 18.06 1.95
C ARG A 84 11.43 19.20 0.94
N VAL A 85 10.34 19.19 0.19
CA VAL A 85 10.09 20.26 -0.81
C VAL A 85 9.50 21.47 -0.07
N PRO A 86 10.20 22.63 -0.05
CA PRO A 86 9.67 23.83 0.58
C PRO A 86 8.51 24.37 -0.24
N ILE A 87 7.49 24.87 0.46
CA ILE A 87 6.25 25.36 -0.16
C ILE A 87 6.34 26.87 -0.29
N PRO A 88 6.00 27.46 -1.45
CA PRO A 88 6.00 28.91 -1.61
C PRO A 88 5.06 29.57 -0.59
N GLU A 89 5.62 30.42 0.28
CA GLU A 89 4.86 31.27 1.19
C GLU A 89 4.30 32.46 0.40
N GLU A 90 3.01 32.40 0.08
CA GLU A 90 2.25 33.57 -0.40
C GLU A 90 1.29 33.96 0.73
N GLU A 91 1.25 35.25 1.09
CA GLU A 91 0.44 35.79 2.20
C GLU A 91 -1.07 35.55 2.02
N ASP A 92 -1.52 35.35 0.77
CA ASP A 92 -2.90 35.00 0.45
C ASP A 92 -3.11 33.47 0.41
N TYR A 93 -4.02 32.99 1.26
CA TYR A 93 -4.52 31.59 1.24
C TYR A 93 -5.51 31.31 0.10
N SER A 94 -5.39 32.03 -1.02
CA SER A 94 -6.20 31.81 -2.21
C SER A 94 -5.62 30.65 -3.05
N PHE A 95 -6.46 30.05 -3.90
CA PHE A 95 -6.03 28.94 -4.75
C PHE A 95 -4.96 29.42 -5.75
N SER A 96 -3.79 28.77 -5.74
CA SER A 96 -2.66 29.08 -6.61
C SER A 96 -2.17 27.84 -7.35
N PHE A 97 -2.10 27.91 -8.68
CA PHE A 97 -1.58 26.82 -9.51
C PHE A 97 -0.10 26.53 -9.24
N ARG A 98 0.67 27.55 -8.81
CA ARG A 98 2.07 27.38 -8.42
C ARG A 98 2.20 26.56 -7.14
N LYS A 99 1.34 26.83 -6.15
CA LYS A 99 1.25 26.01 -4.93
C LYS A 99 0.77 24.60 -5.26
N LEU A 100 -0.26 24.44 -6.11
CA LEU A 100 -0.71 23.11 -6.54
C LEU A 100 0.43 22.28 -7.15
N TRP A 101 1.26 22.87 -8.02
CA TRP A 101 2.43 22.20 -8.59
C TRP A 101 3.53 21.87 -7.56
N ALA A 102 3.62 22.63 -6.46
CA ALA A 102 4.53 22.32 -5.36
C ALA A 102 4.03 21.14 -4.53
N PHE A 103 2.73 21.05 -4.29
CA PHE A 103 2.10 19.92 -3.60
C PHE A 103 2.01 18.66 -4.47
N THR A 104 1.95 18.81 -5.79
CA THR A 104 1.85 17.69 -6.74
C THR A 104 3.06 16.75 -6.64
N GLY A 105 2.78 15.44 -6.56
CA GLY A 105 3.72 14.33 -6.42
C GLY A 105 3.08 13.17 -5.66
N PRO A 106 2.82 13.29 -4.34
CA PRO A 106 2.30 12.22 -3.49
C PRO A 106 1.03 11.52 -4.00
N GLY A 107 0.07 12.28 -4.53
CA GLY A 107 -1.18 11.75 -5.08
C GLY A 107 -0.95 10.92 -6.35
N PHE A 108 -0.03 11.34 -7.22
CA PHE A 108 0.35 10.57 -8.41
C PHE A 108 1.08 9.28 -8.04
N LEU A 109 2.01 9.33 -7.08
CA LEU A 109 2.69 8.14 -6.56
C LEU A 109 1.70 7.14 -5.95
N MET A 110 0.72 7.63 -5.20
CA MET A 110 -0.36 6.81 -4.65
C MET A 110 -1.23 6.19 -5.75
N SER A 111 -1.55 6.94 -6.81
CA SER A 111 -2.42 6.47 -7.90
C SER A 111 -1.84 5.31 -8.70
N ILE A 112 -0.52 5.10 -8.67
CA ILE A 112 0.14 3.99 -9.37
C ILE A 112 -0.33 2.63 -8.86
N ALA A 113 -0.64 2.53 -7.57
CA ALA A 113 -1.16 1.28 -7.03
C ALA A 113 -2.56 0.95 -7.59
N TYR A 114 -3.24 1.90 -8.23
CA TYR A 114 -4.50 1.65 -8.96
C TYR A 114 -4.26 1.20 -10.40
N LEU A 115 -3.01 1.15 -10.84
CA LEU A 115 -2.57 0.85 -12.20
C LEU A 115 -1.58 -0.31 -12.25
N ASP A 116 -1.46 -1.08 -11.17
CA ASP A 116 -0.56 -2.22 -11.10
C ASP A 116 -1.10 -3.42 -11.92
N PRO A 117 -0.26 -4.43 -12.22
CA PRO A 117 -0.71 -5.56 -13.02
C PRO A 117 -1.87 -6.34 -12.38
N GLY A 118 -1.96 -6.35 -11.04
CA GLY A 118 -3.08 -6.97 -10.31
C GLY A 118 -4.43 -6.30 -10.64
N ASN A 119 -4.46 -4.97 -10.63
CA ASN A 119 -5.65 -4.20 -10.99
C ASN A 119 -5.98 -4.32 -12.48
N ILE A 120 -4.99 -4.20 -13.36
CA ILE A 120 -5.18 -4.37 -14.81
C ILE A 120 -5.75 -5.76 -15.15
N GLU A 121 -5.28 -6.82 -14.48
CA GLU A 121 -5.84 -8.16 -14.68
C GLU A 121 -7.29 -8.28 -14.20
N SER A 122 -7.60 -7.74 -13.02
CA SER A 122 -8.98 -7.72 -12.51
C SER A 122 -9.91 -6.94 -13.44
N ASP A 123 -9.45 -5.81 -13.98
CA ASP A 123 -10.22 -4.99 -14.92
C ASP A 123 -10.46 -5.74 -16.22
N LEU A 124 -9.42 -6.36 -16.78
CA LEU A 124 -9.50 -7.20 -17.98
C LEU A 124 -10.53 -8.33 -17.79
N GLN A 125 -10.43 -9.07 -16.70
CA GLN A 125 -11.35 -10.17 -16.39
C GLN A 125 -12.78 -9.70 -16.18
N SER A 126 -12.98 -8.52 -15.59
CA SER A 126 -14.30 -7.96 -15.40
C SER A 126 -15.00 -7.62 -16.72
N GLY A 127 -14.27 -7.03 -17.67
CA GLY A 127 -14.77 -6.76 -19.02
C GLY A 127 -15.09 -8.06 -19.75
N PHE A 128 -14.18 -9.04 -19.65
CA PHE A 128 -14.35 -10.36 -20.25
C PHE A 128 -15.60 -11.11 -19.76
N HIS A 129 -15.84 -11.16 -18.45
CA HIS A 129 -16.94 -11.93 -17.88
C HIS A 129 -18.28 -11.20 -17.83
N ALA A 130 -18.28 -9.87 -17.72
CA ALA A 130 -19.48 -9.10 -17.44
C ALA A 130 -19.73 -7.95 -18.42
N ASN A 131 -19.00 -7.90 -19.54
CA ASN A 131 -19.14 -6.85 -20.54
C ASN A 131 -19.03 -5.46 -19.87
N PHE A 132 -19.87 -4.48 -20.26
CA PHE A 132 -19.92 -3.16 -19.63
C PHE A 132 -20.69 -3.10 -18.29
N GLN A 133 -21.19 -4.22 -17.76
CA GLN A 133 -22.10 -4.21 -16.60
C GLN A 133 -21.43 -3.87 -15.27
N LEU A 134 -20.11 -4.10 -15.13
CA LEU A 134 -19.36 -3.84 -13.89
C LEU A 134 -18.69 -2.47 -13.84
N LEU A 135 -18.81 -1.64 -14.89
CA LEU A 135 -18.19 -0.31 -14.95
C LEU A 135 -18.66 0.62 -13.82
N TRP A 136 -19.92 0.54 -13.40
CA TRP A 136 -20.41 1.31 -12.26
C TRP A 136 -19.75 0.88 -10.93
N ILE A 137 -19.35 -0.40 -10.81
CA ILE A 137 -18.60 -0.90 -9.65
C ILE A 137 -17.18 -0.38 -9.68
N LEU A 138 -16.50 -0.40 -10.84
CA LEU A 138 -15.19 0.22 -11.03
C LEU A 138 -15.20 1.70 -10.61
N MET A 139 -16.20 2.47 -11.07
CA MET A 139 -16.36 3.87 -10.69
C MET A 139 -16.64 4.04 -9.18
N LEU A 140 -17.54 3.25 -8.63
CA LEU A 140 -17.87 3.30 -7.21
C LEU A 140 -16.64 2.95 -6.35
N ALA A 141 -15.94 1.88 -6.69
CA ALA A 141 -14.73 1.45 -6.00
C ALA A 141 -13.62 2.52 -6.07
N THR A 142 -13.44 3.17 -7.22
CA THR A 142 -12.48 4.29 -7.35
C THR A 142 -12.89 5.48 -6.49
N LEU A 143 -14.18 5.83 -6.46
CA LEU A 143 -14.71 6.90 -5.61
C LEU A 143 -14.54 6.56 -4.12
N MET A 144 -14.78 5.31 -3.73
CA MET A 144 -14.51 4.82 -2.38
C MET A 144 -13.02 4.90 -2.05
N GLY A 145 -12.16 4.50 -2.99
CA GLY A 145 -10.71 4.66 -2.92
C GLY A 145 -10.32 6.10 -2.64
N LEU A 146 -10.81 7.06 -3.44
CA LEU A 146 -10.55 8.49 -3.24
C LEU A 146 -10.93 8.98 -1.84
N LEU A 147 -12.06 8.51 -1.31
CA LEU A 147 -12.49 8.87 0.05
C LEU A 147 -11.53 8.33 1.12
N LEU A 148 -11.06 7.09 0.98
CA LEU A 148 -10.07 6.51 1.89
C LEU A 148 -8.71 7.19 1.78
N GLN A 149 -8.30 7.51 0.55
CA GLN A 149 -7.06 8.22 0.29
C GLN A 149 -7.09 9.64 0.86
N ARG A 150 -8.25 10.30 0.83
CA ARG A 150 -8.44 11.57 1.54
C ARG A 150 -8.27 11.42 3.04
N LEU A 151 -8.79 10.36 3.65
CA LEU A 151 -8.61 10.11 5.09
C LEU A 151 -7.14 9.84 5.43
N SER A 152 -6.47 9.03 4.61
CA SER A 152 -5.04 8.73 4.72
C SER A 152 -4.17 9.99 4.65
N ALA A 153 -4.36 10.81 3.61
CA ALA A 153 -3.65 12.07 3.45
C ALA A 153 -3.89 13.02 4.63
N ARG A 154 -5.15 13.17 5.07
CA ARG A 154 -5.48 14.02 6.22
C ARG A 154 -4.80 13.58 7.50
N LEU A 155 -4.70 12.27 7.75
CA LEU A 155 -3.99 11.76 8.93
C LEU A 155 -2.52 12.19 8.91
N GLY A 156 -1.83 11.99 7.79
CA GLY A 156 -0.43 12.37 7.63
C GLY A 156 -0.19 13.89 7.74
N VAL A 157 -1.07 14.68 7.14
CA VAL A 157 -0.99 16.15 7.15
C VAL A 157 -1.21 16.73 8.54
N VAL A 158 -2.26 16.28 9.24
CA VAL A 158 -2.65 16.82 10.55
C VAL A 158 -1.70 16.35 11.65
N THR A 159 -1.46 15.05 11.74
CA THR A 159 -0.68 14.48 12.86
C THR A 159 0.83 14.59 12.65
N GLY A 160 1.27 14.76 11.39
CA GLY A 160 2.68 14.67 11.01
C GLY A 160 3.27 13.27 11.11
N MET A 161 2.45 12.27 11.44
CA MET A 161 2.80 10.86 11.52
C MET A 161 2.04 10.09 10.44
N HIS A 162 2.67 9.06 9.87
CA HIS A 162 1.95 8.15 8.98
C HIS A 162 1.18 7.09 9.77
N LEU A 163 0.24 6.40 9.11
CA LEU A 163 -0.70 5.50 9.78
C LEU A 163 -0.01 4.42 10.62
N ALA A 164 1.09 3.84 10.13
CA ALA A 164 1.84 2.82 10.88
C ALA A 164 2.50 3.35 12.17
N GLU A 165 3.00 4.59 12.19
CA GLU A 165 3.53 5.24 13.42
C GLU A 165 2.40 5.46 14.44
N VAL A 166 1.22 5.90 13.99
CA VAL A 166 0.04 6.05 14.85
C VAL A 166 -0.40 4.71 15.42
N CYS A 167 -0.45 3.66 14.58
CA CYS A 167 -0.71 2.30 15.05
C CYS A 167 0.31 1.85 16.10
N PHE A 168 1.58 2.24 15.99
CA PHE A 168 2.60 1.87 16.97
C PHE A 168 2.40 2.51 18.33
N ARG A 169 1.95 3.78 18.34
CA ARG A 169 1.69 4.56 19.55
C ARG A 169 0.43 4.09 20.27
N GLU A 170 -0.63 3.81 19.50
CA GLU A 170 -1.97 3.56 20.06
C GLU A 170 -2.24 2.08 20.33
N TYR A 171 -1.76 1.14 19.48
CA TYR A 171 -2.03 -0.28 19.69
C TYR A 171 -1.00 -0.97 20.60
N PRO A 172 -1.44 -1.90 21.47
CA PRO A 172 -0.52 -2.71 22.26
C PRO A 172 0.28 -3.68 21.38
N LYS A 173 1.39 -4.20 21.93
CA LYS A 173 2.40 -4.96 21.18
C LYS A 173 1.84 -6.11 20.32
N VAL A 174 0.90 -6.90 20.86
CA VAL A 174 0.40 -8.10 20.17
C VAL A 174 -0.46 -7.74 18.95
N PRO A 175 -1.58 -6.99 19.08
CA PRO A 175 -2.34 -6.51 17.92
C PRO A 175 -1.49 -5.76 16.89
N ARG A 176 -0.53 -4.95 17.36
CA ARG A 176 0.39 -4.21 16.50
C ARG A 176 1.25 -5.12 15.61
N ILE A 177 1.86 -6.16 16.18
CA ILE A 177 2.69 -7.10 15.41
C ILE A 177 1.84 -7.93 14.46
N LEU A 178 0.64 -8.34 14.88
CA LEU A 178 -0.30 -9.05 13.99
C LEU A 178 -0.73 -8.16 12.83
N LEU A 179 -0.99 -6.86 13.10
CA LEU A 179 -1.35 -5.90 12.07
C LEU A 179 -0.21 -5.68 11.07
N TRP A 180 1.01 -5.53 11.57
CA TRP A 180 2.21 -5.48 10.73
C TRP A 180 2.34 -6.70 9.81
N LEU A 181 2.19 -7.91 10.36
CA LEU A 181 2.28 -9.14 9.57
C LEU A 181 1.25 -9.17 8.44
N MET A 182 0.01 -8.76 8.73
CA MET A 182 -1.07 -8.70 7.73
C MET A 182 -0.76 -7.72 6.60
N VAL A 183 -0.26 -6.53 6.94
CA VAL A 183 0.12 -5.52 5.94
C VAL A 183 1.36 -5.96 5.13
N GLU A 184 2.34 -6.61 5.76
CA GLU A 184 3.52 -7.14 5.06
C GLU A 184 3.13 -8.27 4.08
N ILE A 185 2.17 -9.14 4.45
CA ILE A 185 1.59 -10.13 3.53
C ILE A 185 0.93 -9.43 2.33
N ALA A 186 0.21 -8.33 2.53
CA ALA A 186 -0.39 -7.56 1.44
C ALA A 186 0.67 -6.95 0.52
N ILE A 187 1.79 -6.46 1.06
CA ILE A 187 2.90 -5.92 0.27
C ILE A 187 3.55 -7.02 -0.56
N ILE A 188 3.88 -8.17 0.05
CA ILE A 188 4.47 -9.32 -0.65
C ILE A 188 3.52 -9.84 -1.74
N GLY A 189 2.21 -9.87 -1.49
CA GLY A 189 1.24 -10.27 -2.48
C GLY A 189 1.25 -9.36 -3.71
N SER A 190 1.32 -8.04 -3.51
CA SER A 190 1.33 -7.06 -4.62
C SER A 190 2.64 -7.13 -5.40
N ASP A 191 3.76 -7.30 -4.68
CA ASP A 191 5.08 -7.59 -5.25
C ASP A 191 5.06 -8.83 -6.17
N MET A 192 4.37 -9.91 -5.76
CA MET A 192 4.19 -11.08 -6.62
C MET A 192 3.42 -10.76 -7.91
N GLN A 193 2.31 -10.01 -7.84
CA GLN A 193 1.52 -9.64 -9.03
C GLN A 193 2.34 -8.84 -10.03
N GLU A 194 3.19 -7.96 -9.52
CA GLU A 194 4.09 -7.13 -10.31
C GLU A 194 5.20 -7.94 -11.00
N VAL A 195 5.81 -8.88 -10.28
CA VAL A 195 6.81 -9.80 -10.85
C VAL A 195 6.17 -10.65 -11.96
N ILE A 196 4.94 -11.14 -11.77
CA ILE A 196 4.19 -11.88 -12.80
C ILE A 196 3.95 -10.99 -14.02
N GLY A 197 3.40 -9.79 -13.83
CA GLY A 197 3.09 -8.87 -14.93
C GLY A 197 4.33 -8.48 -15.74
N THR A 198 5.43 -8.16 -15.07
CA THR A 198 6.70 -7.83 -15.72
C THR A 198 7.27 -9.02 -16.49
N ALA A 199 7.21 -10.23 -15.93
CA ALA A 199 7.67 -11.44 -16.61
C ALA A 199 6.84 -11.74 -17.87
N ILE A 200 5.53 -11.56 -17.81
CA ILE A 200 4.61 -11.68 -18.96
C ILE A 200 4.95 -10.63 -20.02
N ALA A 201 5.19 -9.38 -19.63
CA ALA A 201 5.58 -8.32 -20.56
C ALA A 201 6.88 -8.65 -21.31
N PHE A 202 7.91 -9.14 -20.62
CA PHE A 202 9.15 -9.59 -21.28
C PHE A 202 8.93 -10.78 -22.21
N ASN A 203 8.05 -11.72 -21.83
CA ASN A 203 7.72 -12.85 -22.69
C ASN A 203 7.04 -12.39 -23.99
N LEU A 204 6.07 -11.49 -23.92
CA LEU A 204 5.39 -10.90 -25.08
C LEU A 204 6.33 -10.05 -25.95
N LEU A 205 7.11 -9.15 -25.34
CA LEU A 205 8.06 -8.28 -26.06
C LEU A 205 9.15 -9.07 -26.79
N SER A 206 9.60 -10.17 -26.20
CA SER A 206 10.62 -11.03 -26.81
C SER A 206 10.07 -12.04 -27.81
N ASN A 207 8.76 -12.00 -28.07
CA ASN A 207 8.03 -12.96 -28.91
C ASN A 207 8.24 -14.42 -28.46
N GLY A 208 8.15 -14.66 -27.14
CA GLY A 208 8.34 -15.97 -26.53
C GLY A 208 9.80 -16.42 -26.36
N LYS A 209 10.80 -15.63 -26.79
CA LYS A 209 12.23 -16.01 -26.64
C LYS A 209 12.69 -16.02 -25.19
N ILE A 210 12.18 -15.10 -24.36
CA ILE A 210 12.44 -15.08 -22.93
C ILE A 210 11.31 -15.88 -22.26
N PRO A 211 11.60 -17.06 -21.68
CA PRO A 211 10.59 -17.82 -20.95
C PRO A 211 10.18 -17.09 -19.67
N LEU A 212 9.00 -17.38 -19.14
CA LEU A 212 8.46 -16.70 -17.95
C LEU A 212 9.42 -16.69 -16.76
N TYR A 213 10.04 -17.83 -16.42
CA TYR A 213 11.03 -17.90 -15.34
C TYR A 213 12.24 -17.00 -15.59
N GLY A 214 12.62 -16.80 -16.86
CA GLY A 214 13.68 -15.87 -17.26
C GLY A 214 13.24 -14.42 -17.05
N GLY A 215 11.98 -14.09 -17.41
CA GLY A 215 11.38 -12.80 -17.11
C GLY A 215 11.37 -12.48 -15.61
N VAL A 216 10.99 -13.46 -14.78
CA VAL A 216 11.01 -13.35 -13.30
C VAL A 216 12.44 -13.15 -12.76
N LEU A 217 13.46 -13.76 -13.36
CA LEU A 217 14.84 -13.51 -12.93
C LEU A 217 15.33 -12.12 -13.34
N ILE A 218 14.86 -11.59 -14.47
CA ILE A 218 15.20 -10.23 -14.93
C ILE A 218 14.66 -9.18 -13.96
N THR A 219 13.52 -9.42 -13.29
CA THR A 219 12.98 -8.48 -12.30
C THR A 219 13.92 -8.26 -11.12
N ILE A 220 14.82 -9.19 -10.78
CA ILE A 220 15.86 -8.92 -9.77
C ILE A 220 16.70 -7.68 -10.16
N THR A 221 16.85 -7.42 -11.46
CA THR A 221 17.56 -6.23 -11.97
C THR A 221 16.76 -4.94 -11.76
N ASP A 222 15.42 -4.96 -11.84
CA ASP A 222 14.59 -3.76 -11.61
C ASP A 222 14.78 -3.18 -10.21
N THR A 223 15.00 -4.06 -9.24
CA THR A 223 15.25 -3.71 -7.85
C THR A 223 16.53 -2.89 -7.71
N PHE A 224 17.58 -3.25 -8.46
CA PHE A 224 18.81 -2.47 -8.52
C PHE A 224 18.63 -1.14 -9.25
N VAL A 225 17.81 -1.11 -10.31
CA VAL A 225 17.47 0.13 -11.02
C VAL A 225 16.72 1.09 -10.09
N PHE A 226 15.76 0.58 -9.31
CA PHE A 226 15.05 1.38 -8.31
C PHE A 226 16.00 1.96 -7.25
N LEU A 227 16.87 1.12 -6.66
CA LEU A 227 17.86 1.59 -5.68
C LEU A 227 18.79 2.66 -6.25
N PHE A 228 19.11 2.58 -7.54
CA PHE A 228 19.88 3.60 -8.22
C PHE A 228 19.07 4.89 -8.42
N LEU A 229 17.79 4.80 -8.78
CA LEU A 229 16.90 5.94 -8.98
C LEU A 229 16.56 6.68 -7.68
N ASP A 230 16.40 5.97 -6.57
CA ASP A 230 16.11 6.53 -5.23
C ASP A 230 17.19 7.55 -4.81
N LYS A 231 18.44 7.39 -5.29
CA LYS A 231 19.55 8.32 -5.02
C LYS A 231 19.37 9.71 -5.67
N TYR A 232 18.52 9.86 -6.69
CA TYR A 232 18.41 11.10 -7.47
C TYR A 232 17.43 12.15 -6.91
N GLY A 233 16.77 11.86 -5.79
CA GLY A 233 15.88 12.77 -5.07
C GLY A 233 14.42 12.71 -5.54
N LEU A 234 13.52 13.14 -4.65
CA LEU A 234 12.06 12.91 -4.77
C LEU A 234 11.42 13.52 -6.02
N ARG A 235 11.74 14.77 -6.37
CA ARG A 235 11.16 15.45 -7.55
C ARG A 235 11.45 14.74 -8.88
N LYS A 236 12.65 14.15 -9.02
CA LYS A 236 13.02 13.42 -10.24
C LYS A 236 12.32 12.06 -10.30
N LEU A 237 12.15 11.42 -9.14
CA LEU A 237 11.40 10.18 -8.99
C LEU A 237 9.91 10.39 -9.28
N GLU A 238 9.30 11.49 -8.81
CA GLU A 238 7.94 11.91 -9.19
C GLU A 238 7.80 12.12 -10.70
N ALA A 239 8.79 12.75 -11.36
CA ALA A 239 8.78 12.93 -12.81
C ALA A 239 8.91 11.60 -13.58
N PHE A 240 9.70 10.65 -13.08
CA PHE A 240 9.81 9.31 -13.65
C PHE A 240 8.47 8.55 -13.55
N PHE A 241 7.77 8.66 -12.43
CA PHE A 241 6.44 8.08 -12.29
C PHE A 241 5.40 8.72 -13.21
N ALA A 242 5.41 10.04 -13.36
CA ALA A 242 4.56 10.72 -14.33
C ALA A 242 4.80 10.22 -15.77
N LEU A 243 6.06 9.91 -16.13
CA LEU A 243 6.40 9.29 -17.40
C LEU A 243 5.79 7.88 -17.54
N LEU A 244 5.89 7.02 -16.52
CA LEU A 244 5.30 5.68 -16.56
C LEU A 244 3.77 5.73 -16.69
N ILE A 245 3.10 6.60 -15.94
CA ILE A 245 1.63 6.81 -16.05
C ILE A 245 1.26 7.28 -17.46
N THR A 246 2.07 8.18 -18.05
CA THR A 246 1.84 8.66 -19.42
C THR A 246 1.99 7.52 -20.43
N ILE A 247 2.99 6.64 -20.27
CA ILE A 247 3.16 5.46 -21.12
C ILE A 247 1.95 4.54 -21.03
N MET A 248 1.43 4.27 -19.82
CA MET A 248 0.22 3.47 -19.63
C MET A 248 -1.01 4.12 -20.28
N ALA A 249 -1.21 5.43 -20.06
CA ALA A 249 -2.32 6.17 -20.63
C ALA A 249 -2.31 6.16 -22.17
N ILE A 250 -1.13 6.33 -22.79
CA ILE A 250 -0.99 6.26 -24.25
C ILE A 250 -1.20 4.83 -24.75
N SER A 251 -0.63 3.84 -24.07
CA SER A 251 -0.69 2.44 -24.51
C SER A 251 -2.11 1.89 -24.45
N PHE A 252 -2.76 1.96 -23.29
CA PHE A 252 -4.14 1.48 -23.13
C PHE A 252 -5.16 2.39 -23.84
N GLY A 253 -4.86 3.68 -23.97
CA GLY A 253 -5.65 4.59 -24.78
C GLY A 253 -5.60 4.27 -26.27
N TYR A 254 -4.45 3.83 -26.79
CA TYR A 254 -4.33 3.36 -28.18
C TYR A 254 -5.19 2.12 -28.42
N GLU A 255 -5.14 1.13 -27.51
CA GLU A 255 -6.00 -0.07 -27.60
C GLU A 255 -7.49 0.30 -27.59
N TYR A 256 -7.89 1.20 -26.69
CA TYR A 256 -9.26 1.68 -26.60
C TYR A 256 -9.76 2.35 -27.89
N ILE A 257 -8.92 3.19 -28.51
CA ILE A 257 -9.27 3.85 -29.78
C ILE A 257 -9.35 2.83 -30.92
N THR A 258 -8.44 1.84 -30.92
CA THR A 258 -8.34 0.84 -31.99
C THR A 258 -9.52 -0.13 -31.96
N VAL A 259 -9.91 -0.61 -30.78
CA VAL A 259 -11.08 -1.49 -30.58
C VAL A 259 -12.40 -0.75 -30.81
N ALA A 260 -12.39 0.58 -30.62
CA ALA A 260 -13.55 1.46 -30.76
C ALA A 260 -14.84 0.95 -30.04
N PRO A 261 -14.82 0.73 -28.71
CA PRO A 261 -16.00 0.31 -27.95
C PRO A 261 -17.19 1.27 -28.12
N ASP A 262 -18.42 0.74 -28.06
CA ASP A 262 -19.63 1.58 -28.12
C ASP A 262 -19.68 2.54 -26.91
N GLN A 263 -19.45 3.82 -27.19
CA GLN A 263 -19.44 4.89 -26.19
C GLN A 263 -20.75 5.00 -25.42
N LYS A 264 -21.88 4.67 -26.06
CA LYS A 264 -23.19 4.69 -25.39
C LYS A 264 -23.28 3.56 -24.37
N ALA A 265 -22.79 2.38 -24.72
CA ALA A 265 -22.77 1.22 -23.82
C ALA A 265 -21.81 1.45 -22.64
N VAL A 266 -20.63 2.02 -22.89
CA VAL A 266 -19.66 2.39 -21.84
C VAL A 266 -20.28 3.39 -20.86
N LEU A 267 -20.88 4.48 -21.37
CA LEU A 267 -21.50 5.50 -20.52
C LEU A 267 -22.71 4.95 -19.75
N ALA A 268 -23.50 4.09 -20.38
CA ALA A 268 -24.62 3.42 -19.73
C ALA A 268 -24.14 2.46 -18.62
N GLY A 269 -23.08 1.69 -18.87
CA GLY A 269 -22.47 0.79 -17.90
C GLY A 269 -21.87 1.52 -16.71
N LEU A 270 -21.38 2.75 -16.92
CA LEU A 270 -20.79 3.59 -15.88
C LEU A 270 -21.81 4.13 -14.88
N PHE A 271 -22.96 4.63 -15.36
CA PHE A 271 -23.93 5.33 -14.52
C PHE A 271 -25.18 4.52 -14.17
N ILE A 272 -25.47 3.45 -14.89
CA ILE A 272 -26.68 2.65 -14.68
C ILE A 272 -26.29 1.33 -14.02
N PRO A 273 -26.59 1.13 -12.72
CA PRO A 273 -26.34 -0.14 -12.05
C PRO A 273 -27.27 -1.20 -12.65
N ARG A 274 -26.74 -2.01 -13.57
CA ARG A 274 -27.42 -3.16 -14.18
C ARG A 274 -26.59 -4.41 -13.95
N CYS A 275 -27.23 -5.46 -13.48
CA CYS A 275 -26.66 -6.81 -13.43
C CYS A 275 -27.72 -7.77 -14.00
N GLN A 276 -28.04 -7.64 -15.29
CA GLN A 276 -28.99 -8.52 -15.94
C GLN A 276 -28.23 -9.76 -16.43
N GLY A 277 -28.44 -10.89 -15.74
CA GLY A 277 -27.80 -12.17 -16.08
C GLY A 277 -26.41 -12.38 -15.51
N CYS A 278 -26.03 -11.66 -14.44
CA CYS A 278 -24.75 -11.86 -13.76
C CYS A 278 -24.68 -13.27 -13.17
N ASP A 279 -23.82 -14.11 -13.74
CA ASP A 279 -23.47 -15.41 -13.18
C ASP A 279 -22.61 -15.24 -11.91
N SER A 280 -22.46 -16.32 -11.14
CA SER A 280 -21.58 -16.43 -9.97
C SER A 280 -20.15 -15.93 -10.23
N GLN A 281 -19.64 -16.07 -11.46
CA GLN A 281 -18.33 -15.54 -11.85
C GLN A 281 -18.34 -14.00 -11.97
N ALA A 282 -19.40 -13.40 -12.54
CA ALA A 282 -19.49 -11.95 -12.65
C ALA A 282 -19.59 -11.27 -11.27
N SER A 283 -20.25 -11.90 -10.30
CA SER A 283 -20.28 -11.39 -8.92
C SER A 283 -18.94 -11.57 -8.20
N LEU A 284 -18.20 -12.65 -8.45
CA LEU A 284 -16.82 -12.80 -7.98
C LEU A 284 -15.92 -11.70 -8.54
N GLN A 285 -16.05 -11.37 -9.83
CA GLN A 285 -15.30 -10.28 -10.46
C GLN A 285 -15.67 -8.90 -9.89
N ALA A 286 -16.95 -8.65 -9.60
CA ALA A 286 -17.39 -7.43 -8.91
C ALA A 286 -16.67 -7.24 -7.55
N VAL A 287 -16.49 -8.33 -6.82
CA VAL A 287 -15.76 -8.34 -5.54
C VAL A 287 -14.25 -8.17 -5.76
N GLY A 288 -13.71 -8.81 -6.79
CA GLY A 288 -12.32 -8.67 -7.24
C GLY A 288 -11.95 -7.21 -7.54
N ILE A 289 -12.78 -6.50 -8.30
CA ILE A 289 -12.61 -5.07 -8.62
C ILE A 289 -12.45 -4.23 -7.34
N ILE A 290 -13.32 -4.44 -6.34
CA ILE A 290 -13.26 -3.68 -5.08
C ILE A 290 -11.94 -3.96 -4.34
N GLY A 291 -11.52 -5.23 -4.27
CA GLY A 291 -10.28 -5.64 -3.62
C GLY A 291 -9.02 -5.16 -4.33
N ALA A 292 -9.03 -5.17 -5.67
CA ALA A 292 -7.92 -4.72 -6.50
C ALA A 292 -7.73 -3.19 -6.45
N ILE A 293 -8.84 -2.44 -6.47
CA ILE A 293 -8.80 -0.96 -6.44
C ILE A 293 -8.45 -0.43 -5.05
N ILE A 294 -9.03 -1.01 -4.00
CA ILE A 294 -8.79 -0.54 -2.65
C ILE A 294 -7.62 -1.34 -2.07
N MET A 295 -6.39 -0.90 -2.35
CA MET A 295 -5.20 -1.59 -1.82
C MET A 295 -4.90 -1.17 -0.36
N PRO A 296 -4.79 -2.12 0.59
CA PRO A 296 -4.55 -1.82 2.00
C PRO A 296 -3.22 -1.09 2.24
N HIS A 297 -2.14 -1.57 1.63
CA HIS A 297 -0.80 -1.00 1.79
C HIS A 297 -0.71 0.43 1.24
N ASN A 298 -1.54 0.77 0.25
CA ASN A 298 -1.55 2.09 -0.36
C ASN A 298 -2.13 3.17 0.59
N ILE A 299 -3.02 2.78 1.51
CA ILE A 299 -3.51 3.66 2.59
C ILE A 299 -2.36 4.03 3.53
N TYR A 300 -1.45 3.10 3.83
CA TYR A 300 -0.26 3.39 4.64
C TYR A 300 0.73 4.27 3.86
N LEU A 301 0.98 3.94 2.59
CA LEU A 301 1.89 4.67 1.71
C LEU A 301 1.49 6.15 1.58
N HIS A 302 0.24 6.44 1.23
CA HIS A 302 -0.20 7.82 1.00
C HIS A 302 -0.10 8.69 2.26
N SER A 303 -0.38 8.12 3.44
CA SER A 303 -0.23 8.83 4.72
C SER A 303 1.22 9.20 5.03
N ALA A 304 2.19 8.47 4.47
CA ALA A 304 3.61 8.77 4.58
C ALA A 304 4.08 9.75 3.49
N LEU A 305 3.65 9.58 2.24
CA LEU A 305 4.09 10.42 1.12
C LEU A 305 3.73 11.89 1.30
N VAL A 306 2.62 12.21 1.96
CA VAL A 306 2.24 13.61 2.27
C VAL A 306 3.23 14.30 3.22
N LYS A 307 4.02 13.55 4.01
CA LYS A 307 5.08 14.09 4.88
C LYS A 307 6.27 14.64 4.09
N SER A 308 6.40 14.33 2.81
CA SER A 308 7.46 14.84 1.94
C SER A 308 7.39 16.34 1.67
N ARG A 309 6.24 16.96 1.97
CA ARG A 309 6.00 18.41 1.84
C ARG A 309 6.09 19.06 3.22
N GLU A 310 6.77 20.20 3.30
CA GLU A 310 6.91 20.94 4.56
C GLU A 310 5.62 21.70 4.88
N ILE A 311 5.02 21.41 6.03
CA ILE A 311 3.75 22.02 6.45
C ILE A 311 3.93 22.56 7.86
N HIS A 312 3.68 23.85 8.04
CA HIS A 312 3.66 24.49 9.36
C HIS A 312 2.40 24.10 10.13
N ARG A 313 2.48 23.03 10.92
CA ARG A 313 1.33 22.46 11.66
C ARG A 313 0.84 23.33 12.81
N GLU A 314 1.64 24.31 13.23
CA GLU A 314 1.27 25.33 14.22
C GLU A 314 0.11 26.22 13.73
N LYS A 315 0.03 26.45 12.41
CA LYS A 315 -1.01 27.28 11.78
C LYS A 315 -2.12 26.41 11.22
N LYS A 316 -3.33 26.50 11.81
CA LYS A 316 -4.52 25.75 11.35
C LYS A 316 -4.85 26.04 9.88
N GLU A 317 -4.60 27.26 9.41
CA GLU A 317 -4.86 27.66 8.01
C GLU A 317 -3.96 26.93 7.03
N ALA A 318 -2.67 26.77 7.33
CA ALA A 318 -1.71 26.02 6.51
C ALA A 318 -2.08 24.53 6.41
N VAL A 319 -2.54 23.92 7.51
CA VAL A 319 -3.03 22.53 7.53
C VAL A 319 -4.30 22.38 6.68
N LYS A 320 -5.22 23.36 6.74
CA LYS A 320 -6.44 23.37 5.92
C LYS A 320 -6.12 23.54 4.43
N GLU A 321 -5.19 24.43 4.09
CA GLU A 321 -4.71 24.66 2.74
C GLU A 321 -4.03 23.40 2.16
N ALA A 322 -3.11 22.78 2.92
CA ALA A 322 -2.45 21.54 2.51
C ALA A 322 -3.47 20.40 2.26
N ASN A 323 -4.44 20.24 3.16
CA ASN A 323 -5.52 19.26 2.99
C ASN A 323 -6.35 19.51 1.72
N MET A 324 -6.55 20.78 1.33
CA MET A 324 -7.24 21.13 0.09
C MET A 324 -6.41 20.73 -1.13
N TYR A 325 -5.12 21.09 -1.17
CA TYR A 325 -4.25 20.79 -2.32
C TYR A 325 -4.04 19.28 -2.50
N PHE A 326 -3.75 18.53 -1.43
CA PHE A 326 -3.61 17.08 -1.52
C PHE A 326 -4.92 16.39 -1.96
N PHE A 327 -6.07 16.93 -1.57
CA PHE A 327 -7.35 16.40 -2.04
C PHE A 327 -7.56 16.65 -3.53
N ILE A 328 -7.26 17.87 -4.02
CA ILE A 328 -7.36 18.20 -5.45
C ILE A 328 -6.40 17.33 -6.27
N GLU A 329 -5.17 17.18 -5.81
CA GLU A 329 -4.17 16.33 -6.46
C GLU A 329 -4.63 14.86 -6.52
N ALA A 330 -5.06 14.28 -5.38
CA ALA A 330 -5.55 12.91 -5.34
C ALA A 330 -6.77 12.69 -6.25
N CYS A 331 -7.67 13.69 -6.35
CA CYS A 331 -8.79 13.64 -7.30
C CYS A 331 -8.30 13.55 -8.76
N ILE A 332 -7.34 14.39 -9.15
CA ILE A 332 -6.80 14.40 -10.52
C ILE A 332 -6.07 13.09 -10.82
N ALA A 333 -5.21 12.63 -9.90
CA ALA A 333 -4.43 11.42 -10.08
C ALA A 333 -5.32 10.16 -10.19
N LEU A 334 -6.31 10.02 -9.30
CA LEU A 334 -7.26 8.89 -9.36
C LEU A 334 -8.23 8.98 -10.53
N LEU A 335 -8.56 10.19 -11.02
CA LEU A 335 -9.35 10.33 -12.25
C LEU A 335 -8.57 9.81 -13.46
N ILE A 336 -7.27 10.12 -13.56
CA ILE A 336 -6.41 9.59 -14.63
C ILE A 336 -6.31 8.07 -14.52
N ALA A 337 -6.09 7.54 -13.31
CA ALA A 337 -6.04 6.10 -13.10
C ALA A 337 -7.36 5.42 -13.48
N PHE A 338 -8.50 5.98 -13.07
CA PHE A 338 -9.83 5.50 -13.44
C PHE A 338 -10.06 5.49 -14.95
N ILE A 339 -9.61 6.52 -15.68
CA ILE A 339 -9.72 6.55 -17.15
C ILE A 339 -8.92 5.42 -17.79
N ILE A 340 -7.72 5.12 -17.27
CA ILE A 340 -6.90 4.01 -17.76
C ILE A 340 -7.61 2.67 -17.51
N ASN A 341 -8.12 2.45 -16.30
CA ASN A 341 -8.85 1.23 -15.94
C ASN A 341 -10.11 1.08 -16.79
N LEU A 342 -10.84 2.17 -17.03
CA LEU A 342 -11.99 2.22 -17.93
C LEU A 342 -11.61 1.79 -19.36
N PHE A 343 -10.44 2.20 -19.86
CA PHE A 343 -9.95 1.76 -21.17
C PHE A 343 -9.75 0.25 -21.21
N VAL A 344 -9.05 -0.31 -20.22
CA VAL A 344 -8.79 -1.76 -20.13
C VAL A 344 -10.10 -2.55 -20.09
N VAL A 345 -11.01 -2.25 -19.16
CA VAL A 345 -12.29 -2.96 -19.06
C VAL A 345 -13.07 -2.90 -20.37
N SER A 346 -13.13 -1.72 -20.99
CA SER A 346 -13.93 -1.51 -22.20
C SER A 346 -13.38 -2.24 -23.43
N VAL A 347 -12.05 -2.30 -23.57
CA VAL A 347 -11.37 -3.03 -24.66
C VAL A 347 -11.76 -4.50 -24.63
N PHE A 348 -11.65 -5.14 -23.47
CA PHE A 348 -11.91 -6.58 -23.36
C PHE A 348 -13.41 -6.90 -23.23
N ALA A 349 -14.23 -5.96 -22.74
CA ALA A 349 -15.69 -6.07 -22.78
C ALA A 349 -16.23 -6.13 -24.22
N GLN A 350 -15.73 -5.26 -25.11
CA GLN A 350 -16.14 -5.25 -26.50
C GLN A 350 -15.55 -6.43 -27.28
N GLY A 351 -14.27 -6.74 -27.02
CA GLY A 351 -13.49 -7.66 -27.85
C GLY A 351 -13.61 -9.14 -27.51
N LEU A 352 -13.88 -9.50 -26.25
CA LEU A 352 -13.82 -10.90 -25.81
C LEU A 352 -15.11 -11.41 -25.16
N TYR A 353 -16.09 -10.54 -24.90
CA TYR A 353 -17.33 -10.97 -24.26
C TYR A 353 -18.09 -11.97 -25.15
N ASN A 354 -18.29 -13.18 -24.61
CA ASN A 354 -19.02 -14.28 -25.26
C ASN A 354 -18.37 -14.83 -26.56
N HIS A 355 -17.06 -14.65 -26.73
CA HIS A 355 -16.28 -15.23 -27.82
C HIS A 355 -15.84 -16.68 -27.53
N THR A 356 -15.79 -17.51 -28.58
CA THR A 356 -15.32 -18.91 -28.50
C THR A 356 -13.82 -19.01 -28.81
N ASN A 357 -13.14 -20.07 -28.34
CA ASN A 357 -11.72 -20.23 -28.67
C ASN A 357 -11.48 -20.40 -30.18
N ALA A 358 -12.40 -21.06 -30.90
CA ALA A 358 -12.32 -21.22 -32.35
C ALA A 358 -12.31 -19.88 -33.09
N GLU A 359 -13.14 -18.91 -32.68
CA GLU A 359 -13.18 -17.58 -33.30
C GLU A 359 -11.82 -16.85 -33.16
N ILE A 360 -11.27 -16.84 -31.95
CA ILE A 360 -9.97 -16.20 -31.70
C ILE A 360 -8.84 -16.95 -32.39
N HIS A 361 -8.91 -18.28 -32.43
CA HIS A 361 -7.95 -19.11 -33.14
C HIS A 361 -7.90 -18.76 -34.64
N ASP A 362 -9.06 -18.63 -35.28
CA ASP A 362 -9.15 -18.28 -36.70
C ASP A 362 -8.57 -16.89 -36.98
N MET A 363 -8.85 -15.91 -36.11
CA MET A 363 -8.24 -14.57 -36.17
C MET A 363 -6.70 -14.64 -36.07
N CYS A 364 -6.19 -15.44 -35.13
CA CYS A 364 -4.75 -15.63 -34.96
C CYS A 364 -4.10 -16.27 -36.19
N VAL A 365 -4.77 -17.23 -36.83
CA VAL A 365 -4.28 -17.89 -38.05
C VAL A 365 -4.26 -16.92 -39.22
N GLU A 366 -5.30 -16.10 -39.37
CA GLU A 366 -5.39 -15.09 -40.44
C GLU A 366 -4.26 -14.05 -40.34
N GLN A 367 -3.93 -13.60 -39.14
CA GLN A 367 -2.80 -12.70 -38.89
C GLN A 367 -1.42 -13.37 -38.95
N GLY A 368 -1.35 -14.71 -38.99
CA GLY A 368 -0.09 -15.45 -38.93
C GLY A 368 0.61 -15.34 -37.57
N SER A 369 -0.16 -15.23 -36.48
CA SER A 369 0.35 -15.18 -35.11
C SER A 369 0.99 -16.50 -34.69
N ILE A 370 2.10 -16.45 -33.96
CA ILE A 370 2.77 -17.65 -33.43
C ILE A 370 2.04 -18.25 -32.21
N TYR A 371 1.02 -17.56 -31.69
CA TYR A 371 0.36 -17.88 -30.43
C TYR A 371 -0.94 -18.69 -30.59
N THR A 372 -1.17 -19.28 -31.76
CA THR A 372 -2.37 -20.08 -32.07
C THR A 372 -2.58 -21.27 -31.11
N GLU A 373 -1.52 -21.74 -30.45
CA GLU A 373 -1.59 -22.84 -29.48
C GLU A 373 -2.32 -22.47 -28.18
N TYR A 374 -2.31 -21.19 -27.79
CA TYR A 374 -2.91 -20.73 -26.53
C TYR A 374 -4.44 -20.63 -26.59
N PHE A 375 -5.00 -20.58 -27.80
CA PHE A 375 -6.43 -20.66 -28.07
C PHE A 375 -6.70 -21.95 -28.86
N PRO A 376 -7.03 -23.07 -28.19
CA PRO A 376 -7.26 -24.33 -28.88
C PRO A 376 -8.48 -24.21 -29.81
N ASN A 377 -8.43 -24.87 -30.96
CA ASN A 377 -9.54 -24.87 -31.91
C ASN A 377 -10.70 -25.74 -31.40
N ASN A 378 -11.47 -25.22 -30.45
CA ASN A 378 -12.70 -25.81 -29.93
C ASN A 378 -13.81 -24.75 -29.84
N THR A 379 -15.05 -25.22 -29.84
CA THR A 379 -16.25 -24.36 -29.74
C THR A 379 -16.57 -23.97 -28.29
N ASP A 380 -15.69 -24.29 -27.35
CA ASP A 380 -15.90 -23.93 -25.96
C ASP A 380 -15.68 -22.42 -25.78
N LEU A 381 -16.48 -21.82 -24.91
CA LEU A 381 -16.22 -20.45 -24.44
C LEU A 381 -14.87 -20.41 -23.72
N ILE A 382 -14.18 -19.29 -23.87
CA ILE A 382 -12.98 -19.01 -23.07
C ILE A 382 -13.42 -19.04 -21.60
N LYS A 383 -12.71 -19.82 -20.77
CA LYS A 383 -13.07 -19.96 -19.34
C LYS A 383 -12.29 -19.01 -18.44
N GLN A 384 -11.05 -18.69 -18.83
CA GLN A 384 -10.13 -17.89 -18.04
C GLN A 384 -9.31 -17.02 -18.98
N MET A 385 -9.14 -15.77 -18.54
CA MET A 385 -8.49 -14.73 -19.29
C MET A 385 -7.47 -14.04 -18.39
N ASP A 386 -6.27 -13.83 -18.92
CA ASP A 386 -5.14 -13.22 -18.21
C ASP A 386 -4.46 -12.15 -19.08
N ILE A 387 -3.51 -11.43 -18.50
CA ILE A 387 -2.75 -10.38 -19.18
C ILE A 387 -2.03 -10.92 -20.43
N PHE A 388 -1.53 -12.15 -20.38
CA PHE A 388 -0.80 -12.76 -21.50
C PHE A 388 -1.74 -13.02 -22.67
N LYS A 389 -2.84 -13.74 -22.45
CA LYS A 389 -3.89 -14.00 -23.44
C LYS A 389 -4.49 -12.70 -23.94
N GLY A 390 -4.56 -11.66 -23.11
CA GLY A 390 -5.08 -10.33 -23.47
C GLY A 390 -4.23 -9.71 -24.57
N GLY A 391 -2.91 -9.72 -24.36
CA GLY A 391 -1.95 -9.25 -25.36
C GLY A 391 -1.97 -10.10 -26.63
N VAL A 392 -2.10 -11.43 -26.50
CA VAL A 392 -2.21 -12.32 -27.67
C VAL A 392 -3.46 -12.03 -28.47
N TYR A 393 -4.62 -11.87 -27.83
CA TYR A 393 -5.88 -11.52 -28.48
C TYR A 393 -5.75 -10.21 -29.28
N LEU A 394 -5.23 -9.15 -28.67
CA LEU A 394 -5.01 -7.87 -29.34
C LEU A 394 -4.06 -8.02 -30.54
N GLY A 395 -3.04 -8.88 -30.41
CA GLY A 395 -2.15 -9.24 -31.49
C GLY A 395 -2.82 -10.00 -32.64
N CYS A 396 -3.79 -10.86 -32.33
CA CYS A 396 -4.51 -11.66 -33.31
C CYS A 396 -5.61 -10.89 -34.04
N GLU A 397 -6.20 -9.87 -33.42
CA GLU A 397 -7.21 -9.03 -34.08
C GLU A 397 -6.56 -7.86 -34.83
N PHE A 398 -5.68 -7.11 -34.15
CA PHE A 398 -5.16 -5.83 -34.64
C PHE A 398 -3.69 -5.88 -35.10
N GLY A 399 -3.06 -7.06 -35.00
CA GLY A 399 -1.69 -7.30 -35.43
C GLY A 399 -0.63 -7.03 -34.36
N ALA A 400 0.63 -7.33 -34.69
CA ALA A 400 1.75 -7.34 -33.73
C ALA A 400 2.00 -6.01 -33.02
N VAL A 401 1.62 -4.88 -33.63
CA VAL A 401 1.81 -3.54 -33.04
C VAL A 401 0.99 -3.39 -31.76
N ALA A 402 -0.28 -3.83 -31.77
CA ALA A 402 -1.16 -3.78 -30.59
C ALA A 402 -0.61 -4.67 -29.46
N LEU A 403 -0.16 -5.88 -29.79
CA LEU A 403 0.49 -6.78 -28.82
C LEU A 403 1.69 -6.13 -28.13
N TYR A 404 2.56 -5.44 -28.89
CA TYR A 404 3.72 -4.77 -28.31
C TYR A 404 3.34 -3.54 -27.49
N ILE A 405 2.35 -2.76 -27.91
CA ILE A 405 1.85 -1.61 -27.15
C ILE A 405 1.26 -2.08 -25.82
N TRP A 406 0.44 -3.13 -25.82
CA TRP A 406 -0.04 -3.80 -24.62
C TRP A 406 1.11 -4.21 -23.70
N ALA A 407 2.11 -4.92 -24.22
CA ALA A 407 3.24 -5.39 -23.43
C ALA A 407 4.09 -4.24 -22.84
N ILE A 408 4.25 -3.11 -23.55
CA ILE A 408 4.91 -1.90 -23.03
C ILE A 408 4.10 -1.29 -21.88
N GLY A 409 2.78 -1.22 -22.01
CA GLY A 409 1.89 -0.72 -20.96
C GLY A 409 1.99 -1.57 -19.69
N ILE A 410 1.96 -2.89 -19.83
CA ILE A 410 2.12 -3.83 -18.70
C ILE A 410 3.51 -3.73 -18.07
N LEU A 411 4.57 -3.57 -18.88
CA LEU A 411 5.91 -3.36 -18.35
C LEU A 411 6.00 -2.07 -17.54
N ALA A 412 5.43 -0.97 -18.03
CA ALA A 412 5.40 0.30 -17.31
C ALA A 412 4.61 0.18 -15.99
N SER A 413 3.48 -0.52 -16.00
CA SER A 413 2.69 -0.85 -14.82
C SER A 413 3.50 -1.64 -13.79
N GLY A 414 4.15 -2.74 -14.19
CA GLY A 414 4.99 -3.55 -13.32
C GLY A 414 6.14 -2.75 -12.69
N GLN A 415 6.90 -2.01 -13.50
CA GLN A 415 8.01 -1.20 -12.98
C GLN A 415 7.57 -0.09 -12.02
N SER A 416 6.35 0.44 -12.20
CA SER A 416 5.82 1.47 -11.31
C SER A 416 5.41 0.90 -9.94
N SER A 417 4.87 -0.33 -9.91
CA SER A 417 4.39 -0.97 -8.67
C SER A 417 5.51 -1.49 -7.77
N THR A 418 6.68 -1.87 -8.31
CA THR A 418 7.82 -2.27 -7.44
C THR A 418 8.29 -1.14 -6.55
N MET A 419 8.28 0.07 -7.09
CA MET A 419 8.70 1.24 -6.33
C MET A 419 7.68 1.61 -5.24
N THR A 420 6.37 1.51 -5.51
CA THR A 420 5.34 1.80 -4.49
C THR A 420 5.32 0.74 -3.40
N GLY A 421 5.45 -0.54 -3.74
CA GLY A 421 5.51 -1.64 -2.77
C GLY A 421 6.71 -1.53 -1.82
N THR A 422 7.86 -1.10 -2.33
CA THR A 422 9.08 -0.92 -1.52
C THR A 422 8.97 0.27 -0.57
N TYR A 423 8.44 1.41 -0.99
CA TYR A 423 8.14 2.53 -0.09
C TYR A 423 7.06 2.18 0.94
N ALA A 424 5.96 1.55 0.50
CA ALA A 424 4.87 1.16 1.39
C ALA A 424 5.39 0.23 2.48
N GLY A 425 6.20 -0.75 2.08
CA GLY A 425 6.93 -1.57 3.00
C GLY A 425 7.74 -0.75 3.98
N GLN A 426 8.64 0.13 3.50
CA GLN A 426 9.54 0.91 4.35
C GLN A 426 8.80 1.57 5.50
N PHE A 427 7.80 2.38 5.18
CA PHE A 427 6.98 3.08 6.17
C PHE A 427 6.21 2.14 7.09
N VAL A 428 5.70 1.02 6.57
CA VAL A 428 4.99 0.01 7.39
C VAL A 428 5.93 -0.60 8.42
N MET A 429 7.13 -1.04 8.04
CA MET A 429 8.05 -1.68 8.96
C MET A 429 8.64 -0.70 9.98
N GLU A 430 9.06 0.48 9.52
CA GLU A 430 9.60 1.52 10.40
C GLU A 430 8.54 2.02 11.36
N GLY A 431 7.30 2.25 10.89
CA GLY A 431 6.18 2.62 11.76
C GLY A 431 5.82 1.55 12.77
N PHE A 432 5.51 0.32 12.32
CA PHE A 432 4.97 -0.73 13.20
C PHE A 432 6.00 -1.38 14.13
N LEU A 433 7.27 -1.43 13.75
CA LEU A 433 8.32 -2.11 14.52
C LEU A 433 9.35 -1.13 15.11
N ASN A 434 9.35 0.15 14.70
CA ASN A 434 10.41 1.11 14.99
C ASN A 434 11.81 0.54 14.67
N LEU A 435 11.89 -0.20 13.56
CA LEU A 435 13.10 -0.89 13.10
C LEU A 435 13.66 -0.16 11.88
N LYS A 436 14.69 0.66 12.09
CA LYS A 436 15.43 1.33 11.01
C LYS A 436 16.32 0.31 10.29
N TRP A 437 15.93 -0.11 9.09
CA TRP A 437 16.67 -1.09 8.29
C TRP A 437 17.09 -0.46 6.96
N PRO A 438 18.31 -0.72 6.45
CA PRO A 438 18.73 -0.16 5.17
C PRO A 438 17.79 -0.59 4.04
N ARG A 439 17.32 0.37 3.23
CA ARG A 439 16.36 0.17 2.14
C ARG A 439 16.71 -1.04 1.26
N TRP A 440 17.96 -1.13 0.81
CA TRP A 440 18.41 -2.22 -0.06
C TRP A 440 18.29 -3.61 0.57
N LYS A 441 18.55 -3.77 1.88
CA LYS A 441 18.44 -5.09 2.55
C LYS A 441 16.99 -5.53 2.60
N ARG A 442 16.11 -4.57 2.90
CA ARG A 442 14.69 -4.81 3.04
C ARG A 442 14.06 -5.19 1.72
N ILE A 443 14.37 -4.44 0.66
CA ILE A 443 13.86 -4.71 -0.69
C ILE A 443 14.35 -6.06 -1.18
N MET A 444 15.63 -6.39 -0.99
CA MET A 444 16.15 -7.71 -1.36
C MET A 444 15.47 -8.85 -0.61
N LEU A 445 15.10 -8.65 0.67
CA LEU A 445 14.35 -9.65 1.42
C LEU A 445 12.93 -9.84 0.86
N THR A 446 12.15 -8.77 0.74
CA THR A 446 10.75 -8.86 0.29
C THR A 446 10.67 -9.40 -1.13
N ARG A 447 11.57 -8.95 -2.02
CA ARG A 447 11.71 -9.47 -3.39
C ARG A 447 12.08 -10.94 -3.40
N SER A 448 13.01 -11.39 -2.56
CA SER A 448 13.37 -12.81 -2.49
C SER A 448 12.18 -13.68 -2.07
N ILE A 449 11.36 -13.20 -1.13
CA ILE A 449 10.17 -13.91 -0.66
C ILE A 449 9.08 -13.95 -1.75
N ALA A 450 8.90 -12.88 -2.53
CA ALA A 450 7.93 -12.83 -3.64
C ALA A 450 8.37 -13.62 -4.88
N ILE A 451 9.67 -13.59 -5.22
CA ILE A 451 10.22 -14.21 -6.41
C ILE A 451 10.29 -15.74 -6.27
N LEU A 452 10.62 -16.27 -5.09
CA LEU A 452 10.74 -17.72 -4.86
C LEU A 452 9.50 -18.54 -5.27
N PRO A 453 8.28 -18.25 -4.79
CA PRO A 453 7.07 -18.98 -5.19
C PRO A 453 6.75 -18.75 -6.66
N THR A 454 7.00 -17.54 -7.18
CA THR A 454 6.73 -17.19 -8.57
C THR A 454 7.64 -17.93 -9.55
N ILE A 455 8.94 -18.05 -9.26
CA ILE A 455 9.88 -18.87 -10.05
C ILE A 455 9.46 -20.34 -10.00
N PHE A 456 9.10 -20.85 -8.82
CA PHE A 456 8.70 -22.26 -8.69
C PHE A 456 7.50 -22.57 -9.58
N ILE A 457 6.46 -21.74 -9.55
CA ILE A 457 5.28 -21.94 -10.40
C ILE A 457 5.64 -21.75 -11.88
N ALA A 458 6.39 -20.70 -12.23
CA ALA A 458 6.79 -20.43 -13.61
C ALA A 458 7.67 -21.54 -14.21
N ALA A 459 8.54 -22.17 -13.41
CA ALA A 459 9.46 -23.22 -13.87
C ALA A 459 8.78 -24.59 -14.01
N PHE A 460 7.85 -24.94 -13.12
CA PHE A 460 7.27 -26.29 -13.05
C PHE A 460 5.86 -26.41 -13.64
N LYS A 461 5.10 -25.31 -13.73
CA LYS A 461 3.65 -25.36 -13.98
C LYS A 461 3.14 -24.48 -15.15
N GLY A 462 3.96 -23.56 -15.66
CA GLY A 462 3.66 -22.76 -16.87
C GLY A 462 2.68 -21.59 -16.65
N VAL A 463 2.22 -20.96 -17.75
CA VAL A 463 1.44 -19.70 -17.75
C VAL A 463 0.10 -19.85 -17.02
N HIS A 464 -0.64 -20.93 -17.28
CA HIS A 464 -2.00 -21.13 -16.77
C HIS A 464 -2.10 -21.13 -15.24
N ASP A 465 -1.07 -21.59 -14.55
CA ASP A 465 -1.04 -21.63 -13.08
C ASP A 465 -0.58 -20.28 -12.47
N LEU A 466 0.01 -19.37 -13.27
CA LEU A 466 0.30 -18.01 -12.83
C LEU A 466 -0.96 -17.15 -12.78
N THR A 467 -1.89 -17.36 -13.72
CA THR A 467 -3.21 -16.70 -13.74
C THR A 467 -4.02 -17.02 -12.49
N GLY A 468 -4.16 -18.31 -12.15
CA GLY A 468 -4.86 -18.71 -10.92
C GLY A 468 -4.20 -18.18 -9.64
N MET A 469 -2.88 -17.91 -9.67
CA MET A 469 -2.19 -17.26 -8.58
C MET A 469 -2.55 -15.78 -8.48
N ASN A 470 -2.68 -15.05 -9.59
CA ASN A 470 -3.06 -13.63 -9.54
C ASN A 470 -4.49 -13.44 -9.01
N ASP A 471 -5.43 -14.28 -9.43
CA ASP A 471 -6.80 -14.29 -8.90
C ASP A 471 -6.82 -14.49 -7.39
N LEU A 472 -6.02 -15.44 -6.89
CA LEU A 472 -5.89 -15.70 -5.46
C LEU A 472 -5.27 -14.50 -4.73
N LEU A 473 -4.27 -13.84 -5.32
CA LEU A 473 -3.64 -12.64 -4.75
C LEU A 473 -4.63 -11.48 -4.63
N ASN A 474 -5.46 -11.24 -5.65
CA ASN A 474 -6.51 -10.21 -5.62
C ASN A 474 -7.53 -10.46 -4.50
N VAL A 475 -7.90 -11.73 -4.28
CA VAL A 475 -8.72 -12.10 -3.13
C VAL A 475 -7.99 -11.84 -1.81
N VAL A 476 -6.71 -12.22 -1.71
CA VAL A 476 -5.91 -11.94 -0.51
C VAL A 476 -5.92 -10.44 -0.22
N MET A 477 -5.79 -9.56 -1.22
CA MET A 477 -5.90 -8.11 -1.02
C MET A 477 -7.24 -7.71 -0.39
N SER A 478 -8.33 -8.31 -0.85
CA SER A 478 -9.67 -8.09 -0.31
C SER A 478 -9.80 -8.53 1.17
N LEU A 479 -9.18 -9.66 1.54
CA LEU A 479 -9.09 -10.11 2.93
C LEU A 479 -8.24 -9.18 3.80
N GLN A 480 -7.28 -8.47 3.21
CA GLN A 480 -6.40 -7.57 3.95
C GLN A 480 -7.02 -6.17 4.18
N LEU A 481 -8.09 -5.81 3.45
CA LEU A 481 -8.78 -4.52 3.55
C LEU A 481 -9.13 -4.05 4.98
N PRO A 482 -9.71 -4.88 5.86
CA PRO A 482 -10.08 -4.45 7.21
C PRO A 482 -8.90 -3.91 8.02
N PHE A 483 -7.70 -4.45 7.78
CA PHE A 483 -6.48 -4.12 8.52
C PHE A 483 -5.88 -2.77 8.15
N ALA A 484 -6.25 -2.18 7.02
CA ALA A 484 -5.93 -0.79 6.72
C ALA A 484 -7.11 0.14 7.04
N LEU A 485 -8.33 -0.31 6.70
CA LEU A 485 -9.56 0.48 6.81
C LEU A 485 -9.95 0.80 8.26
N ILE A 486 -9.91 -0.18 9.16
CA ILE A 486 -10.34 0.01 10.55
C ILE A 486 -9.39 0.97 11.29
N PRO A 487 -8.05 0.81 11.22
CA PRO A 487 -7.13 1.76 11.83
C PRO A 487 -7.28 3.19 11.30
N ILE A 488 -7.35 3.39 9.97
CA ILE A 488 -7.48 4.74 9.42
C ILE A 488 -8.76 5.41 9.89
N LEU A 489 -9.89 4.68 9.93
CA LEU A 489 -11.15 5.21 10.43
C LEU A 489 -11.07 5.58 11.91
N THR A 490 -10.47 4.70 12.72
CA THR A 490 -10.33 4.88 14.16
C THR A 490 -9.59 6.18 14.46
N PHE A 491 -8.41 6.35 13.86
CA PHE A 491 -7.54 7.48 14.18
C PHE A 491 -7.97 8.79 13.52
N THR A 492 -8.57 8.74 12.33
CA THR A 492 -9.15 9.95 11.72
C THR A 492 -10.44 10.42 12.41
N SER A 493 -11.02 9.58 13.28
CA SER A 493 -12.21 9.92 14.08
C SER A 493 -11.88 10.22 15.54
N ALA A 494 -10.64 10.02 15.97
CA ALA A 494 -10.21 10.22 17.35
C ALA A 494 -10.00 11.71 17.64
N ASP A 495 -10.72 12.23 18.65
CA ASP A 495 -10.61 13.64 19.06
C ASP A 495 -9.18 14.00 19.52
N ALA A 496 -8.51 13.09 20.24
CA ALA A 496 -7.16 13.30 20.75
C ALA A 496 -6.09 13.44 19.65
N LEU A 497 -6.30 12.85 18.47
CA LEU A 497 -5.33 12.88 17.37
C LEU A 497 -5.65 13.96 16.34
N MET A 498 -6.93 14.12 16.00
CA MET A 498 -7.36 15.01 14.91
C MET A 498 -7.82 16.38 15.39
N SER A 499 -8.15 16.56 16.67
CA SER A 499 -8.66 17.81 17.23
C SER A 499 -9.79 18.40 16.34
N ASP A 500 -9.64 19.65 15.91
CA ASP A 500 -10.59 20.36 15.04
C ASP A 500 -10.79 19.73 13.65
N PHE A 501 -9.88 18.85 13.21
CA PHE A 501 -9.92 18.20 11.90
C PHE A 501 -10.56 16.80 11.93
N LYS A 502 -11.28 16.43 12.99
CA LYS A 502 -11.95 15.13 13.06
C LYS A 502 -12.95 14.87 11.94
N ASN A 503 -13.21 13.60 11.67
CA ASN A 503 -14.22 13.19 10.71
C ASN A 503 -15.65 13.56 11.15
N GLY A 504 -16.39 14.18 10.23
CA GLY A 504 -17.82 14.43 10.37
C GLY A 504 -18.65 13.15 10.33
N ILE A 505 -19.92 13.26 10.73
CA ILE A 505 -20.86 12.12 10.81
C ILE A 505 -21.01 11.39 9.47
N ILE A 506 -20.99 12.13 8.36
CA ILE A 506 -21.11 11.55 7.01
C ILE A 506 -19.94 10.59 6.71
N ALA A 507 -18.72 10.99 7.05
CA ALA A 507 -17.54 10.14 6.87
C ALA A 507 -17.62 8.88 7.74
N LYS A 508 -18.14 8.99 8.97
CA LYS A 508 -18.37 7.85 9.87
C LYS A 508 -19.39 6.87 9.29
N ILE A 509 -20.53 7.36 8.79
CA ILE A 509 -21.57 6.51 8.15
C ILE A 509 -20.99 5.80 6.92
N PHE A 510 -20.29 6.54 6.07
CA PHE A 510 -19.68 5.97 4.86
C PHE A 510 -18.68 4.85 5.21
N CYS A 511 -17.80 5.09 6.19
CA CYS A 511 -16.81 4.08 6.56
C CYS A 511 -17.44 2.86 7.25
N PHE A 512 -18.55 3.04 7.97
CA PHE A 512 -19.33 1.93 8.50
C PHE A 512 -19.96 1.08 7.38
N LEU A 513 -20.55 1.72 6.36
CA LEU A 513 -21.08 1.02 5.18
C LEU A 513 -19.97 0.26 4.44
N LEU A 514 -18.80 0.88 4.27
CA LEU A 514 -17.65 0.23 3.65
C LEU A 514 -17.16 -0.95 4.47
N ALA A 515 -17.09 -0.84 5.81
CA ALA A 515 -16.72 -1.95 6.67
C ALA A 515 -17.71 -3.13 6.54
N ILE A 516 -19.02 -2.86 6.47
CA ILE A 516 -20.03 -3.90 6.20
C ILE A 516 -19.80 -4.54 4.84
N ALA A 517 -19.53 -3.75 3.80
CA ALA A 517 -19.28 -4.26 2.46
C ALA A 517 -18.06 -5.19 2.43
N VAL A 518 -16.95 -4.77 3.04
CA VAL A 518 -15.72 -5.57 3.14
C VAL A 518 -15.95 -6.86 3.93
N ILE A 519 -16.69 -6.81 5.05
CA ILE A 519 -17.05 -8.01 5.81
C ILE A 519 -17.92 -8.96 4.96
N GLY A 520 -18.91 -8.43 4.24
CA GLY A 520 -19.78 -9.21 3.36
C GLY A 520 -19.00 -9.91 2.24
N ILE A 521 -18.09 -9.17 1.61
CA ILE A 521 -17.15 -9.68 0.59
C ILE A 521 -16.31 -10.84 1.16
N ASN A 522 -15.70 -10.64 2.32
CA ASN A 522 -14.84 -11.65 2.93
C ASN A 522 -15.63 -12.91 3.32
N MET A 523 -16.88 -12.75 3.79
CA MET A 523 -17.75 -13.89 4.08
C MET A 523 -18.15 -14.66 2.81
N PHE A 524 -18.44 -13.94 1.72
CA PHE A 524 -18.73 -14.56 0.43
C PHE A 524 -17.55 -15.39 -0.09
N PHE A 525 -16.33 -14.86 0.02
CA PHE A 525 -15.12 -15.59 -0.34
C PHE A 525 -14.97 -16.90 0.44
N VAL A 526 -15.13 -16.85 1.76
CA VAL A 526 -15.05 -18.04 2.64
C VAL A 526 -16.02 -19.12 2.17
N VAL A 527 -17.27 -18.77 1.90
CA VAL A 527 -18.29 -19.74 1.45
C VAL A 527 -17.94 -20.34 0.08
N THR A 528 -17.31 -19.56 -0.80
CA THR A 528 -16.99 -19.98 -2.17
C THR A 528 -15.74 -20.85 -2.23
N TYR A 529 -14.75 -20.57 -1.38
CA TYR A 529 -13.45 -21.23 -1.43
C TYR A 529 -13.38 -22.53 -0.61
N ILE A 530 -14.11 -22.62 0.51
CA ILE A 530 -14.15 -23.82 1.36
C ILE A 530 -14.46 -25.11 0.58
N PRO A 531 -15.44 -25.14 -0.36
CA PRO A 531 -15.74 -26.34 -1.15
C PRO A 531 -14.61 -26.79 -2.09
N SER A 532 -13.71 -25.88 -2.46
CA SER A 532 -12.61 -26.13 -3.40
C SER A 532 -11.38 -26.75 -2.73
N LEU A 533 -11.35 -26.79 -1.39
CA LEU A 533 -10.25 -27.39 -0.64
C LEU A 533 -10.29 -28.92 -0.73
N PRO A 534 -9.12 -29.59 -0.69
CA PRO A 534 -9.05 -31.05 -0.61
C PRO A 534 -9.92 -31.56 0.54
N GLN A 535 -10.72 -32.61 0.30
CA GLN A 535 -11.68 -33.18 1.26
C GLN A 535 -10.99 -33.96 2.39
N HIS A 536 -10.13 -33.28 3.14
CA HIS A 536 -9.49 -33.79 4.34
C HIS A 536 -10.00 -32.98 5.53
N TRP A 537 -10.59 -33.67 6.52
CA TRP A 537 -11.13 -33.03 7.73
C TRP A 537 -10.11 -32.14 8.44
N ALA A 538 -8.82 -32.52 8.41
CA ALA A 538 -7.73 -31.75 8.99
C ALA A 538 -7.54 -30.39 8.31
N MET A 539 -7.74 -30.29 6.98
CA MET A 539 -7.69 -29.03 6.26
C MET A 539 -8.85 -28.12 6.64
N TYR A 540 -10.07 -28.66 6.78
CA TYR A 540 -11.22 -27.90 7.25
C TYR A 540 -11.04 -27.38 8.68
N VAL A 541 -10.50 -28.21 9.59
CA VAL A 541 -10.20 -27.80 10.97
C VAL A 541 -9.13 -26.70 10.98
N PHE A 542 -8.06 -26.85 10.21
CA PHE A 542 -6.99 -25.87 10.12
C PHE A 542 -7.51 -24.52 9.58
N VAL A 543 -8.26 -24.54 8.49
CA VAL A 543 -8.87 -23.33 7.89
C VAL A 543 -9.88 -22.70 8.84
N ALA A 544 -10.68 -23.49 9.55
CA ALA A 544 -11.61 -22.97 10.55
C ALA A 544 -10.89 -22.26 11.69
N ILE A 545 -9.76 -22.80 12.18
CA ILE A 545 -8.95 -22.16 13.23
C ILE A 545 -8.39 -20.81 12.73
N LEU A 546 -7.82 -20.78 11.51
CA LEU A 546 -7.30 -19.54 10.92
C LEU A 546 -8.40 -18.49 10.74
N LEU A 547 -9.56 -18.91 10.25
CA LEU A 547 -10.71 -18.04 10.05
C LEU A 547 -11.27 -17.51 11.36
N CYS A 548 -11.38 -18.34 12.39
CA CYS A 548 -11.76 -17.90 13.72
C CYS A 548 -10.76 -16.87 14.26
N ALA A 549 -9.46 -17.11 14.12
CA ALA A 549 -8.42 -16.14 14.54
C ALA A 549 -8.53 -14.81 13.77
N TYR A 550 -8.74 -14.86 12.46
CA TYR A 550 -8.96 -13.70 11.60
C TYR A 550 -10.19 -12.89 12.04
N ILE A 551 -11.35 -13.54 12.23
CA ILE A 551 -12.59 -12.89 12.67
C ILE A 551 -12.41 -12.29 14.07
N ILE A 552 -11.82 -13.01 15.02
CA ILE A 552 -11.55 -12.50 16.37
C ILE A 552 -10.70 -11.24 16.31
N PHE A 553 -9.66 -11.23 15.46
CA PHE A 553 -8.78 -10.07 15.33
C PHE A 553 -9.50 -8.86 14.71
N ILE A 554 -10.33 -9.06 13.69
CA ILE A 554 -11.18 -7.99 13.12
C ILE A 554 -12.16 -7.47 14.16
N LEU A 555 -12.84 -8.35 14.90
CA LEU A 555 -13.77 -7.96 15.96
C LEU A 555 -13.08 -7.15 17.04
N TYR A 556 -11.84 -7.48 17.40
CA TYR A 556 -11.03 -6.69 18.32
C TYR A 556 -10.74 -5.28 17.78
N LEU A 557 -10.27 -5.16 16.52
CA LEU A 557 -10.00 -3.85 15.91
C LEU A 557 -11.28 -3.01 15.78
N PHE A 558 -12.38 -3.65 15.39
CA PHE A 558 -13.68 -3.00 15.25
C PHE A 558 -14.25 -2.54 16.59
N TRP A 559 -14.13 -3.37 17.63
CA TRP A 559 -14.47 -2.98 19.00
C TRP A 559 -13.68 -1.74 19.40
N TYR A 560 -12.36 -1.77 19.22
CA TYR A 560 -11.50 -0.63 19.55
C TYR A 560 -11.94 0.64 18.83
N CYS A 561 -12.23 0.54 17.53
CA CYS A 561 -12.80 1.62 16.73
C CYS A 561 -14.11 2.18 17.33
N LEU A 562 -15.04 1.32 17.75
CA LEU A 562 -16.30 1.75 18.36
C LEU A 562 -16.10 2.51 19.68
N ILE A 563 -15.15 2.09 20.51
CA ILE A 563 -14.80 2.83 21.74
C ILE A 563 -14.31 4.24 21.37
N THR A 564 -13.38 4.35 20.43
CA THR A 564 -12.84 5.63 19.96
C THR A 564 -13.91 6.52 19.32
N LEU A 565 -14.93 5.93 18.71
CA LEU A 565 -16.07 6.65 18.13
C LEU A 565 -17.06 7.19 19.16
N GLY A 566 -16.90 6.87 20.45
CA GLY A 566 -17.69 7.40 21.56
C GLY A 566 -18.75 6.44 22.12
N PHE A 567 -18.78 5.17 21.70
CA PHE A 567 -19.68 4.16 22.28
C PHE A 567 -19.15 3.64 23.63
N THR A 568 -19.17 4.50 24.64
CA THR A 568 -18.60 4.23 25.98
C THR A 568 -19.24 3.05 26.72
N PHE A 569 -20.46 2.63 26.34
CA PHE A 569 -21.12 1.45 26.91
C PHE A 569 -20.31 0.16 26.69
N LEU A 570 -19.54 0.08 25.61
CA LEU A 570 -18.70 -1.07 25.27
C LEU A 570 -17.46 -1.19 26.16
N ARG A 571 -17.09 -0.14 26.90
CA ARG A 571 -15.97 -0.17 27.85
C ARG A 571 -16.21 -1.15 29.01
N ASN A 572 -17.48 -1.42 29.32
CA ASN A 572 -17.88 -2.26 30.45
C ASN A 572 -18.00 -3.75 30.10
N ILE A 573 -17.82 -4.15 28.84
CA ILE A 573 -17.86 -5.55 28.43
C ILE A 573 -16.42 -6.10 28.48
N PRO A 574 -16.09 -7.06 29.35
CA PRO A 574 -14.75 -7.65 29.38
C PRO A 574 -14.55 -8.54 28.14
N MET A 575 -13.57 -8.22 27.30
CA MET A 575 -13.12 -9.14 26.24
C MET A 575 -12.33 -10.30 26.85
N PRO A 576 -12.51 -11.56 26.38
CA PRO A 576 -11.94 -12.74 27.02
C PRO A 576 -10.41 -12.87 26.99
N CYS A 577 -9.68 -12.01 26.28
CA CYS A 577 -8.26 -12.29 25.94
C CYS A 577 -7.26 -11.17 26.20
N CYS A 578 -7.69 -9.96 26.58
CA CYS A 578 -6.77 -8.87 26.88
C CYS A 578 -7.34 -7.99 27.99
N SER A 579 -6.67 -7.98 29.15
CA SER A 579 -6.80 -6.90 30.12
C SER A 579 -6.33 -5.62 29.44
N LEU A 580 -7.26 -4.82 28.91
CA LEU A 580 -7.00 -3.47 28.49
C LEU A 580 -6.74 -2.67 29.77
N ASN A 581 -5.46 -2.42 30.06
CA ASN A 581 -5.08 -1.65 31.22
C ASN A 581 -5.65 -0.23 31.02
N ALA A 582 -6.66 0.13 31.81
CA ALA A 582 -7.40 1.39 31.68
C ALA A 582 -6.52 2.65 31.88
N GLN A 583 -5.26 2.47 32.34
CA GLN A 583 -4.30 3.55 32.57
C GLN A 583 -3.56 4.04 31.31
N SER A 584 -3.67 3.38 30.15
CA SER A 584 -3.03 3.87 28.92
C SER A 584 -3.91 4.79 28.06
N TYR A 585 -5.20 4.92 28.40
CA TYR A 585 -6.14 5.83 27.73
C TYR A 585 -6.51 6.98 28.66
N ASN A 586 -5.52 7.75 29.11
CA ASN A 586 -5.81 9.00 29.78
C ASN A 586 -6.16 10.06 28.71
N LEU A 587 -7.34 9.91 28.11
CA LEU A 587 -7.96 10.90 27.23
C LEU A 587 -8.43 12.16 28.00
N GLU A 588 -8.28 12.18 29.33
CA GLU A 588 -8.58 13.33 30.19
C GLU A 588 -7.35 14.20 30.52
N GLY A 589 -6.13 13.72 30.24
CA GLY A 589 -4.89 14.46 30.56
C GLY A 589 -4.52 15.59 29.60
N LEU A 590 -5.22 15.72 28.46
CA LEU A 590 -4.99 16.81 27.48
C LEU A 590 -5.99 17.97 27.63
N ALA A 591 -7.05 17.80 28.42
CA ALA A 591 -8.05 18.84 28.65
C ALA A 591 -7.70 19.71 29.87
N GLU A 592 -7.08 19.15 30.92
CA GLU A 592 -6.79 19.91 32.15
C GLU A 592 -5.59 20.87 32.05
N ASP A 593 -4.64 20.64 31.13
CA ASP A 593 -3.50 21.57 30.96
C ASP A 593 -3.87 22.80 30.10
N THR A 594 -4.94 22.75 29.30
CA THR A 594 -5.38 23.92 28.51
C THR A 594 -6.22 24.91 29.35
N ASP A 595 -6.88 24.42 30.40
CA ASP A 595 -7.70 25.24 31.31
C ASP A 595 -6.89 25.84 32.48
N ARG A 596 -5.68 25.35 32.76
CA ARG A 596 -4.77 25.99 33.74
C ARG A 596 -3.97 27.14 33.12
N ASP A 597 -3.50 26.98 31.88
CA ASP A 597 -2.75 28.05 31.19
C ASP A 597 -3.63 29.24 30.76
N THR A 598 -4.96 29.11 30.80
CA THR A 598 -5.90 30.22 30.54
C THR A 598 -6.46 30.88 31.80
N ALA A 599 -6.20 30.30 32.99
CA ALA A 599 -6.64 30.85 34.27
C ALA A 599 -5.56 31.67 35.00
N GLU A 600 -4.27 31.45 34.73
CA GLU A 600 -3.17 32.21 35.37
C GLU A 600 -2.85 33.56 34.70
N ASP A 601 -3.44 33.88 33.54
CA ASP A 601 -3.13 35.10 32.78
C ASP A 601 -4.12 36.27 32.99
N LYS A 602 -4.89 36.26 34.10
CA LYS A 602 -5.89 37.30 34.40
C LYS A 602 -5.91 37.90 35.80
N ASP A 603 -5.01 37.52 36.70
CA ASP A 603 -4.91 38.15 38.03
C ASP A 603 -3.44 38.41 38.39
N GLY A 604 -2.95 39.62 38.09
CA GLY A 604 -1.62 40.01 38.54
C GLY A 604 -1.01 41.22 37.85
N ASP A 605 -1.69 42.38 37.87
CA ASP A 605 -1.03 43.64 37.51
C ASP A 605 -1.57 44.79 38.37
N THR A 606 -1.11 44.85 39.63
CA THR A 606 -0.89 46.10 40.35
C THR A 606 0.04 45.82 41.54
N GLU A 607 1.34 45.73 41.28
CA GLU A 607 2.35 45.62 42.34
C GLU A 607 2.95 46.99 42.69
N ASP A 608 3.05 47.17 44.00
CA ASP A 608 3.55 48.29 44.77
C ASP A 608 4.98 48.73 44.43
N LYS A 609 5.20 50.04 44.52
CA LYS A 609 6.54 50.66 44.61
C LYS A 609 7.03 50.67 46.07
N PRO A 610 8.31 50.40 46.36
CA PRO A 610 8.85 50.63 47.69
C PRO A 610 9.63 51.95 47.82
N ASN A 611 9.47 52.52 49.02
CA ASN A 611 10.38 53.39 49.78
C ASN A 611 10.73 54.80 49.28
N THR A 612 10.10 55.78 49.95
CA THR A 612 10.83 56.91 50.54
C THR A 612 10.27 57.21 51.92
N ALA A 613 11.18 57.42 52.86
CA ALA A 613 10.96 57.72 54.27
C ALA A 613 10.25 59.06 54.48
N GLU A 614 9.36 59.13 55.48
CA GLU A 614 9.36 60.21 56.46
C GLU A 614 8.53 59.86 57.70
N ARG A 615 8.94 60.47 58.80
CA ARG A 615 8.55 60.22 60.18
C ARG A 615 7.45 61.22 60.58
N ASP A 616 6.67 60.86 61.61
CA ASP A 616 5.97 61.72 62.57
C ASP A 616 4.41 61.83 62.53
N THR A 617 3.86 61.52 63.72
CA THR A 617 2.73 62.15 64.44
C THR A 617 1.26 61.82 64.13
N SER A 618 0.69 60.96 65.00
CA SER A 618 -0.45 61.20 65.92
C SER A 618 -1.74 61.92 65.49
N MET A 619 -2.86 61.23 65.79
CA MET A 619 -4.11 61.69 66.44
C MET A 619 -4.97 62.83 65.86
N ASP A 620 -6.27 62.52 65.74
CA ASP A 620 -7.46 63.33 66.10
C ASP A 620 -7.53 64.81 65.65
N ASP A 621 -8.49 65.13 64.76
CA ASP A 621 -9.71 65.89 65.11
C ASP A 621 -10.51 66.31 63.86
N GLY A 622 -11.84 66.15 63.98
CA GLY A 622 -12.82 67.22 63.79
C GLY A 622 -12.89 68.08 62.51
N HIS A 623 -14.10 68.03 61.93
CA HIS A 623 -14.89 69.12 61.34
C HIS A 623 -14.86 69.43 59.83
N GLN A 624 -16.11 69.35 59.32
CA GLN A 624 -16.78 69.96 58.16
C GLN A 624 -16.72 69.22 56.82
#